data_AF-A0A4R3ZAE4-F1
#
_entry.id   AF-A0A4R3ZAE4-F1
#
_cell.length_a   1.000
_cell.length_b   1.000
_cell.length_c   1.000
_cell.angle_alpha   90.00
_cell.angle_beta   90.00
_cell.angle_gamma   90.00
#
_symmetry.space_group_name_H-M   'P 1'
#
loop_
_entity.id
_entity.type
_entity.pdbx_description
1 polymer ?
#
loop_
_entity_poly.entity_id
_entity_poly.type
_entity_poly.pdbx_seq_one_letter_code
_entity_poly.pdbx_strand_id
1 'polypeptide(L)'
;MIKKYFLLALSFSLSGCALSPNEAVNYQKEHDFENVTFQTKSNERLSVFNLRHKFKNITGMELPNQNTYECQRDASCYYGKYASAYDSLMEKHQEEKDKQNKIVAKQKEDECQASKECMNKREVDAASYTLNSIYYSLMAQNPYLQADYDAAVRRMCRSAGEAQRNGVSREQMQKNIDLVEGIAPGVRYQIKQVAESCWKMSKYGVPDGTTQIRSMY
;
A
#
# COMPACT_ATOMS: atom_id res chain seq x y z
N MET A 1 -2.79 66.53 59.14
CA MET A 1 -4.11 65.94 59.44
C MET A 1 -4.61 65.22 58.19
N ILE A 2 -4.88 63.93 58.35
CA ILE A 2 -5.20 62.94 57.32
C ILE A 2 -6.68 63.02 56.96
N LYS A 3 -7.03 62.86 55.67
CA LYS A 3 -7.99 61.82 55.21
C LYS A 3 -8.11 61.82 53.67
N LYS A 4 -7.40 60.88 53.07
CA LYS A 4 -7.71 60.25 51.79
C LYS A 4 -8.79 59.19 52.04
N TYR A 5 -9.87 59.20 51.27
CA TYR A 5 -10.78 58.05 51.09
C TYR A 5 -10.99 57.93 49.57
N PHE A 6 -10.09 57.26 48.86
CA PHE A 6 -10.12 55.83 48.53
C PHE A 6 -11.48 55.36 47.98
N LEU A 7 -11.55 55.40 46.65
CA LEU A 7 -12.32 54.50 45.79
C LEU A 7 -12.12 53.05 46.24
N LEU A 8 -13.19 52.37 46.62
CA LEU A 8 -13.22 50.91 46.67
C LEU A 8 -14.60 50.44 46.21
N ALA A 9 -14.78 50.46 44.88
CA ALA A 9 -15.89 49.79 44.22
C ALA A 9 -15.34 48.53 43.52
N LEU A 10 -15.96 47.40 43.85
CA LEU A 10 -15.97 46.13 43.14
C LEU A 10 -14.63 45.44 42.87
N SER A 11 -14.24 44.59 43.81
CA SER A 11 -13.54 43.33 43.52
C SER A 11 -14.40 42.16 44.00
N PHE A 12 -15.54 41.95 43.33
CA PHE A 12 -16.20 40.64 43.38
C PHE A 12 -15.34 39.66 42.59
N SER A 13 -14.63 38.84 43.33
CA SER A 13 -13.92 37.64 42.90
C SER A 13 -14.78 36.80 41.95
N LEU A 14 -14.38 36.74 40.69
CA LEU A 14 -14.77 35.68 39.75
C LEU A 14 -14.07 34.37 40.17
N SER A 15 -14.37 33.87 41.36
CA SER A 15 -14.08 32.47 41.71
C SER A 15 -15.15 31.63 41.05
N GLY A 16 -14.94 31.26 39.78
CA GLY A 16 -15.73 30.22 39.14
C GLY A 16 -15.61 28.95 39.98
N CYS A 17 -16.71 28.50 40.58
CA CYS A 17 -16.72 27.26 41.37
C CYS A 17 -16.28 26.10 40.48
N ALA A 18 -15.09 25.56 40.74
CA ALA A 18 -14.69 24.30 40.15
C ALA A 18 -15.64 23.22 40.67
N LEU A 19 -16.21 22.43 39.77
CA LEU A 19 -17.07 21.31 40.11
C LEU A 19 -16.20 20.22 40.74
N SER A 20 -16.72 19.54 41.77
CA SER A 20 -16.11 18.31 42.25
C SER A 20 -16.08 17.26 41.12
N PRO A 21 -15.24 16.21 41.20
CA PRO A 21 -15.11 15.26 40.11
C PRO A 21 -16.44 14.62 39.65
N ASN A 22 -17.32 14.28 40.59
CA ASN A 22 -18.63 13.72 40.27
C ASN A 22 -19.57 14.75 39.64
N GLU A 23 -19.56 15.99 40.12
CA GLU A 23 -20.37 17.08 39.54
C GLU A 23 -19.89 17.42 38.12
N ALA A 24 -18.59 17.41 37.86
CA ALA A 24 -18.03 17.62 36.53
C ALA A 24 -18.49 16.53 35.55
N VAL A 25 -18.40 15.26 35.95
CA VAL A 25 -18.86 14.13 35.11
C VAL A 25 -20.37 14.17 34.89
N ASN A 26 -21.16 14.51 35.90
CA ASN A 26 -22.61 14.64 35.76
C ASN A 26 -22.99 15.78 34.84
N TYR A 27 -22.37 16.96 34.98
CA TYR A 27 -22.55 18.08 34.08
C TYR A 27 -22.27 17.70 32.62
N GLN A 28 -21.18 16.98 32.35
CA GLN A 28 -20.83 16.53 31.00
C GLN A 28 -21.89 15.61 30.38
N LYS A 29 -22.53 14.75 31.19
CA LYS A 29 -23.63 13.88 30.75
C LYS A 29 -24.93 14.67 30.52
N GLU A 30 -25.29 15.54 31.46
CA GLU A 30 -26.50 16.37 31.37
C GLU A 30 -26.47 17.31 30.15
N HIS A 31 -25.28 17.76 29.77
CA HIS A 31 -25.06 18.63 28.60
C HIS A 31 -24.67 17.87 27.32
N ASP A 32 -24.79 16.54 27.31
CA ASP A 32 -24.59 15.68 26.14
C ASP A 32 -23.27 15.92 25.38
N PHE A 33 -22.17 16.02 26.13
CA PHE A 33 -20.84 16.26 25.55
C PHE A 33 -20.42 15.17 24.55
N GLU A 34 -21.00 13.98 24.67
CA GLU A 34 -20.78 12.84 23.76
C GLU A 34 -21.14 13.16 22.31
N ASN A 35 -22.15 14.01 22.09
CA ASN A 35 -22.69 14.34 20.76
C ASN A 35 -22.24 15.72 20.23
N VAL A 36 -21.52 16.52 21.03
CA VAL A 36 -20.96 17.80 20.56
C VAL A 36 -19.91 17.54 19.49
N THR A 37 -20.04 18.23 18.35
CA THR A 37 -19.15 18.04 17.20
C THR A 37 -18.06 19.09 17.13
N PHE A 38 -16.83 18.65 16.86
CA PHE A 38 -15.66 19.49 16.65
C PHE A 38 -15.08 19.26 15.27
N GLN A 39 -14.56 20.32 14.65
CA GLN A 39 -13.87 20.22 13.37
C GLN A 39 -12.47 19.64 13.57
N THR A 40 -12.16 18.56 12.86
CA THR A 40 -10.86 17.91 12.87
C THR A 40 -9.88 18.60 11.92
N LYS A 41 -8.60 18.23 12.00
CA LYS A 41 -7.57 18.66 11.04
C LYS A 41 -7.87 18.22 9.59
N SER A 42 -8.68 17.18 9.40
CA SER A 42 -9.13 16.70 8.08
C SER A 42 -10.40 17.40 7.59
N ASN A 43 -10.84 18.48 8.24
CA ASN A 43 -12.10 19.19 7.98
C ASN A 43 -13.38 18.36 8.20
N GLU A 44 -13.27 17.20 8.84
CA GLU A 44 -14.44 16.42 9.25
C GLU A 44 -15.02 16.99 10.55
N ARG A 45 -16.33 16.87 10.76
CA ARG A 45 -16.96 17.21 12.04
C ARG A 45 -17.27 15.93 12.80
N LEU A 46 -16.60 15.71 13.93
CA LEU A 46 -16.74 14.49 14.73
C LEU A 46 -17.10 14.81 16.18
N SER A 47 -17.98 13.99 16.75
CA SER A 47 -18.23 13.90 18.19
C SER A 47 -17.55 12.67 18.79
N VAL A 48 -17.57 12.55 20.12
CA VAL A 48 -17.07 11.34 20.80
C VAL A 48 -17.88 10.11 20.40
N PHE A 49 -19.20 10.24 20.24
CA PHE A 49 -20.04 9.18 19.68
C PHE A 49 -19.52 8.69 18.32
N ASN A 50 -19.17 9.62 17.42
CA ASN A 50 -18.60 9.24 16.12
C ASN A 50 -17.25 8.53 16.26
N LEU A 51 -16.37 8.98 17.16
CA LEU A 51 -15.07 8.34 17.41
C LEU A 51 -15.24 6.91 17.92
N ARG A 52 -16.15 6.67 18.87
CA ARG A 52 -16.44 5.32 19.38
C ARG A 52 -16.95 4.39 18.29
N HIS A 53 -17.92 4.85 17.50
CA HIS A 53 -18.48 4.06 16.42
C HIS A 53 -17.44 3.74 15.34
N LYS A 54 -16.63 4.73 14.94
CA LYS A 54 -15.52 4.51 14.00
C LYS A 54 -14.52 3.50 14.54
N PHE A 55 -14.09 3.66 15.79
CA PHE A 55 -13.12 2.77 16.43
C PHE A 55 -13.63 1.32 16.46
N LYS A 56 -14.89 1.12 16.86
CA LYS A 56 -15.53 -0.20 16.89
C LYS A 56 -15.67 -0.81 15.50
N ASN A 57 -16.05 -0.03 14.50
CA ASN A 57 -16.18 -0.55 13.14
C ASN A 57 -14.85 -0.97 12.54
N ILE A 58 -13.75 -0.29 12.89
CA ILE A 58 -12.43 -0.61 12.35
C ILE A 58 -11.77 -1.75 13.14
N THR A 59 -11.83 -1.69 14.46
CA THR A 59 -11.06 -2.59 15.34
C THR A 59 -11.88 -3.73 15.94
N GLY A 60 -13.21 -3.64 15.91
CA GLY A 60 -14.12 -4.53 16.64
C GLY A 60 -14.20 -4.25 18.15
N MET A 61 -13.41 -3.33 18.68
CA MET A 61 -13.29 -3.03 20.11
C MET A 61 -14.02 -1.74 20.50
N GLU A 62 -14.42 -1.63 21.75
CA GLU A 62 -14.96 -0.38 22.31
C GLU A 62 -13.83 0.60 22.62
N LEU A 63 -14.02 1.88 22.29
CA LEU A 63 -13.10 2.93 22.70
C LEU A 63 -13.20 3.11 24.22
N PRO A 64 -12.11 2.97 25.00
CA PRO A 64 -12.17 3.06 26.45
C PRO A 64 -12.68 4.41 26.94
N ASN A 65 -13.37 4.39 28.09
CA ASN A 65 -13.76 5.63 28.75
C ASN A 65 -12.52 6.40 29.22
N GLN A 66 -12.55 7.72 29.07
CA GLN A 66 -11.46 8.60 29.47
C GLN A 66 -11.77 9.28 30.78
N ASN A 67 -10.72 9.65 31.50
CA ASN A 67 -10.87 10.47 32.68
C ASN A 67 -11.03 11.95 32.28
N THR A 68 -12.25 12.48 32.43
CA THR A 68 -12.64 13.81 31.94
C THR A 68 -13.01 14.81 33.03
N TYR A 69 -12.86 14.48 34.32
CA TYR A 69 -13.27 15.40 35.40
C TYR A 69 -12.49 16.73 35.33
N GLU A 70 -11.23 16.68 34.89
CA GLU A 70 -10.36 17.85 34.71
C GLU A 70 -10.89 18.82 33.65
N CYS A 71 -11.69 18.31 32.71
CA CYS A 71 -12.29 19.12 31.66
C CYS A 71 -13.46 19.96 32.16
N GLN A 72 -14.00 19.69 33.35
CA GLN A 72 -15.05 20.51 33.97
C GLN A 72 -16.21 20.74 32.98
N ARG A 73 -16.44 22.00 32.58
CA ARG A 73 -17.49 22.43 31.63
C ARG A 73 -16.98 22.63 30.19
N ASP A 74 -15.72 22.27 29.90
CA ASP A 74 -15.10 22.43 28.59
C ASP A 74 -15.31 21.20 27.71
N ALA A 75 -16.26 21.30 26.78
CA ALA A 75 -16.57 20.25 25.82
C ALA A 75 -15.41 19.99 24.84
N SER A 76 -14.57 21.00 24.54
CA SER A 76 -13.40 20.82 23.68
C SER A 76 -12.32 20.01 24.39
N CYS A 77 -12.10 20.24 25.69
CA CYS A 77 -11.23 19.39 26.51
C CYS A 77 -11.76 17.95 26.55
N TYR A 78 -13.07 17.76 26.78
CA TYR A 78 -13.71 16.45 26.81
C TYR A 78 -13.47 15.68 25.51
N TYR A 79 -13.82 16.29 24.37
CA TYR A 79 -13.56 15.71 23.05
C TYR A 79 -12.07 15.44 22.84
N GLY A 80 -11.19 16.38 23.22
CA GLY A 80 -9.74 16.26 23.09
C GLY A 80 -9.17 15.01 23.78
N LYS A 81 -9.62 14.68 25.00
CA LYS A 81 -9.21 13.46 25.71
C LYS A 81 -9.56 12.20 24.92
N TYR A 82 -10.77 12.13 24.37
CA TYR A 82 -11.22 10.99 23.56
C TYR A 82 -10.55 10.93 22.18
N ALA A 83 -10.35 12.07 21.52
CA ALA A 83 -9.65 12.16 20.25
C ALA A 83 -8.20 11.69 20.38
N SER A 84 -7.47 12.12 21.42
CA SER A 84 -6.10 11.64 21.67
C SER A 84 -6.03 10.14 21.97
N ALA A 85 -6.99 9.60 22.75
CA ALA A 85 -7.06 8.17 23.01
C ALA A 85 -7.37 7.37 21.73
N TYR A 86 -8.31 7.85 20.92
CA TYR A 86 -8.64 7.28 19.62
C TYR A 86 -7.41 7.23 18.71
N ASP A 87 -6.73 8.36 18.51
CA ASP A 87 -5.56 8.45 17.63
C ASP A 87 -4.45 7.49 18.07
N SER A 88 -4.13 7.46 19.37
CA SER A 88 -3.09 6.58 19.90
C SER A 88 -3.42 5.09 19.76
N LEU A 89 -4.68 4.70 19.96
CA LEU A 89 -5.10 3.31 19.81
C LEU A 89 -5.17 2.89 18.34
N MET A 90 -5.57 3.80 17.45
CA MET A 90 -5.59 3.56 16.01
C MET A 90 -4.18 3.41 15.43
N GLU A 91 -3.22 4.20 15.91
CA GLU A 91 -1.80 4.04 15.57
C GLU A 91 -1.30 2.65 15.96
N LYS A 92 -1.51 2.23 17.22
CA LYS A 92 -1.13 0.88 17.69
C LYS A 92 -1.79 -0.22 16.88
N HIS A 93 -3.09 -0.10 16.60
CA HIS A 93 -3.82 -1.07 15.79
C HIS A 93 -3.21 -1.20 14.38
N GLN A 94 -2.84 -0.08 13.77
CA GLN A 94 -2.20 -0.07 12.46
C GLN A 94 -0.80 -0.71 12.51
N GLU A 95 0.01 -0.40 13.52
CA GLU A 95 1.33 -1.02 13.72
C GLU A 95 1.23 -2.55 13.90
N GLU A 96 0.29 -3.02 14.71
CA GLU A 96 0.03 -4.45 14.93
C GLU A 96 -0.41 -5.13 13.63
N LYS A 97 -1.31 -4.49 12.88
CA LYS A 97 -1.76 -4.96 11.58
C LYS A 97 -0.60 -5.04 10.58
N ASP A 98 0.27 -4.04 10.53
CA ASP A 98 1.42 -4.02 9.63
C ASP A 98 2.47 -5.08 10.02
N LYS A 99 2.69 -5.29 11.32
CA LYS A 99 3.53 -6.37 11.82
C LYS A 99 2.96 -7.73 11.43
N GLN A 100 1.65 -7.94 11.59
CA GLN A 100 0.99 -9.18 11.21
C GLN A 100 1.05 -9.41 9.69
N ASN A 101 0.82 -8.37 8.90
CA ASN A 101 0.94 -8.42 7.44
C ASN A 101 2.35 -8.80 6.99
N LYS A 102 3.39 -8.26 7.64
CA LYS A 102 4.79 -8.65 7.37
C LYS A 102 5.07 -10.11 7.70
N ILE A 103 4.54 -10.62 8.81
CA ILE A 103 4.66 -12.04 9.19
C ILE A 103 3.99 -12.93 8.15
N VAL A 104 2.74 -12.62 7.79
CA VAL A 104 1.98 -13.38 6.79
C VAL A 104 2.65 -13.31 5.42
N ALA A 105 3.15 -12.14 5.01
CA ALA A 105 3.88 -12.00 3.76
C ALA A 105 5.16 -12.84 3.74
N LYS A 106 5.91 -12.86 4.85
CA LYS A 106 7.09 -13.72 4.98
C LYS A 106 6.73 -15.19 4.92
N GLN A 107 5.69 -15.62 5.63
CA GLN A 107 5.22 -17.01 5.58
C GLN A 107 4.83 -17.43 4.15
N LYS A 108 4.07 -16.59 3.44
CA LYS A 108 3.72 -16.83 2.04
C LYS A 108 4.94 -16.89 1.13
N GLU A 109 5.96 -16.06 1.39
CA GLU A 109 7.21 -16.10 0.65
C GLU A 109 7.98 -17.40 0.91
N ASP A 110 8.10 -17.82 2.17
CA ASP A 110 8.76 -19.06 2.58
C ASP A 110 8.02 -20.29 1.97
N GLU A 111 6.69 -20.28 1.99
CA GLU A 111 5.84 -21.28 1.32
C GLU A 111 6.06 -21.31 -0.20
N CYS A 112 6.17 -20.13 -0.83
CA CYS A 112 6.46 -20.04 -2.26
C CYS A 112 7.84 -20.60 -2.59
N GLN A 113 8.86 -20.29 -1.78
CA GLN A 113 10.22 -20.78 -1.98
C GLN A 113 10.32 -22.30 -1.84
N ALA A 114 9.54 -22.89 -0.94
CA ALA A 114 9.45 -24.35 -0.79
C ALA A 114 8.66 -25.02 -1.93
N SER A 115 7.79 -24.28 -2.62
CA SER A 115 6.96 -24.79 -3.72
C SER A 115 7.64 -24.64 -5.08
N LYS A 116 7.94 -25.79 -5.71
CA LYS A 116 8.43 -25.81 -7.10
C LYS A 116 7.46 -25.12 -8.07
N GLU A 117 6.16 -25.28 -7.86
CA GLU A 117 5.14 -24.65 -8.71
C GLU A 117 5.19 -23.12 -8.58
N CYS A 118 5.27 -22.60 -7.36
CA CYS A 118 5.32 -21.15 -7.13
C CYS A 118 6.62 -20.55 -7.68
N MET A 119 7.75 -21.21 -7.46
CA MET A 119 9.03 -20.78 -8.04
C MET A 119 9.02 -20.82 -9.56
N ASN A 120 8.49 -21.89 -10.17
CA ASN A 120 8.34 -21.96 -11.63
C ASN A 120 7.47 -20.80 -12.15
N LYS A 121 6.34 -20.54 -11.50
CA LYS A 121 5.47 -19.41 -11.85
C LYS A 121 6.19 -18.08 -11.75
N ARG A 122 6.96 -17.85 -10.69
CA ARG A 122 7.78 -16.63 -10.51
C ARG A 122 8.77 -16.44 -11.67
N GLU A 123 9.44 -17.51 -12.07
CA GLU A 123 10.39 -17.47 -13.19
C GLU A 123 9.70 -17.21 -14.53
N VAL A 124 8.51 -17.77 -14.75
CA VAL A 124 7.66 -17.49 -15.91
C VAL A 124 7.19 -16.03 -15.90
N ASP A 125 6.68 -15.53 -14.79
CA ASP A 125 6.17 -14.17 -14.66
C ASP A 125 7.30 -13.14 -14.91
N ALA A 126 8.50 -13.39 -14.37
CA ALA A 126 9.68 -12.56 -14.63
C ALA A 126 10.11 -12.58 -16.11
N ALA A 127 10.15 -13.77 -16.73
CA ALA A 127 10.49 -13.90 -18.15
C ALA A 127 9.44 -13.26 -19.06
N SER A 128 8.16 -13.40 -18.72
CA SER A 128 7.03 -12.77 -19.42
C SER A 128 7.10 -11.25 -19.35
N TYR A 129 7.41 -10.69 -18.18
CA TYR A 129 7.62 -9.25 -18.03
C TYR A 129 8.72 -8.73 -18.95
N THR A 130 9.89 -9.38 -18.94
CA THR A 130 11.02 -9.02 -19.81
C THR A 130 10.65 -9.12 -21.28
N LEU A 131 10.02 -10.22 -21.70
CA LEU A 131 9.55 -10.42 -23.08
C LEU A 131 8.66 -9.26 -23.54
N ASN A 132 7.65 -8.91 -22.74
CA ASN A 132 6.70 -7.85 -23.08
C ASN A 132 7.37 -6.47 -23.12
N SER A 133 8.26 -6.17 -22.18
CA SER A 133 9.03 -4.92 -22.18
C SER A 133 9.82 -4.74 -23.48
N ILE A 134 10.51 -5.79 -23.94
CA ILE A 134 11.29 -5.76 -25.18
C ILE A 134 10.36 -5.70 -26.39
N TYR A 135 9.28 -6.48 -26.40
CA TYR A 135 8.29 -6.48 -27.46
C TYR A 135 7.72 -5.07 -27.69
N TYR A 136 7.27 -4.40 -26.63
CA TYR A 136 6.77 -3.04 -26.72
C TYR A 136 7.84 -2.05 -27.18
N SER A 137 9.07 -2.19 -26.70
CA SER A 137 10.20 -1.37 -27.15
C SER A 137 10.44 -1.51 -28.66
N LEU A 138 10.44 -2.75 -29.17
CA LEU A 138 10.60 -3.05 -30.60
C LEU A 138 9.45 -2.47 -31.44
N MET A 139 8.21 -2.61 -30.99
CA MET A 139 7.04 -2.05 -31.69
C MET A 139 7.08 -0.52 -31.75
N ALA A 140 7.48 0.12 -30.65
CA ALA A 140 7.57 1.58 -30.55
C ALA A 140 8.69 2.16 -31.42
N GLN A 141 9.82 1.47 -31.53
CA GLN A 141 10.96 1.89 -32.35
C GLN A 141 10.70 1.70 -33.86
N ASN A 142 9.77 0.81 -34.23
CA ASN A 142 9.53 0.41 -35.61
C ASN A 142 8.05 0.54 -36.00
N PRO A 143 7.45 1.74 -35.93
CA PRO A 143 6.00 1.92 -36.11
C PRO A 143 5.49 1.48 -37.50
N TYR A 144 6.32 1.62 -38.54
CA TYR A 144 5.94 1.22 -39.91
C TYR A 144 6.20 -0.26 -40.24
N LEU A 145 6.88 -0.99 -39.35
CA LEU A 145 7.26 -2.39 -39.53
C LEU A 145 6.75 -3.28 -38.37
N GLN A 146 5.75 -2.82 -37.61
CA GLN A 146 5.27 -3.54 -36.41
C GLN A 146 4.83 -4.97 -36.72
N ALA A 147 4.17 -5.20 -37.86
CA ALA A 147 3.76 -6.54 -38.28
C ALA A 147 4.96 -7.47 -38.50
N ASP A 148 6.03 -6.97 -39.13
CA ASP A 148 7.24 -7.75 -39.40
C ASP A 148 7.98 -8.08 -38.10
N TYR A 149 8.11 -7.11 -37.20
CA TYR A 149 8.73 -7.30 -35.90
C TYR A 149 7.89 -8.20 -34.97
N ASP A 150 6.56 -8.10 -34.98
CA ASP A 150 5.68 -8.98 -34.21
C ASP A 150 5.87 -10.43 -34.66
N ALA A 151 5.82 -10.66 -35.98
CA ALA A 151 6.05 -11.97 -36.56
C ALA A 151 7.47 -12.49 -36.23
N ALA A 152 8.50 -11.64 -36.29
CA ALA A 152 9.87 -12.01 -35.95
C ALA A 152 10.03 -12.38 -34.47
N VAL A 153 9.48 -11.58 -33.54
CA VAL A 153 9.51 -11.86 -32.10
C VAL A 153 8.80 -13.18 -31.79
N ARG A 154 7.61 -13.40 -32.36
CA ARG A 154 6.85 -14.64 -32.17
C ARG A 154 7.60 -15.86 -32.71
N ARG A 155 8.19 -15.76 -33.90
CA ARG A 155 9.02 -16.84 -34.49
C ARG A 155 10.22 -17.17 -33.61
N MET A 156 10.98 -16.16 -33.19
CA MET A 156 12.13 -16.33 -32.32
C MET A 156 11.73 -16.98 -30.99
N CYS A 157 10.64 -16.51 -30.39
CA CYS A 157 10.13 -17.03 -29.14
C CYS A 157 9.75 -18.52 -29.21
N ARG A 158 9.02 -18.93 -30.26
CA ARG A 158 8.68 -20.35 -30.49
C ARG A 158 9.94 -21.20 -30.67
N SER A 159 10.84 -20.75 -31.54
CA SER A 159 12.09 -21.47 -31.83
C SER A 159 12.97 -21.63 -30.58
N ALA A 160 13.07 -20.59 -29.74
CA ALA A 160 13.80 -20.66 -28.48
C ALA A 160 13.17 -21.65 -27.48
N GLY A 161 11.84 -21.67 -27.38
CA GLY A 161 11.13 -22.64 -26.55
C GLY A 161 11.33 -24.08 -27.05
N GLU A 162 11.21 -24.32 -28.35
CA GLU A 162 11.50 -25.61 -28.97
C GLU A 162 12.95 -26.05 -28.73
N ALA A 163 13.91 -25.16 -28.93
CA ALA A 163 15.32 -25.43 -28.66
C ALA A 163 15.56 -25.86 -27.21
N GLN A 164 14.90 -25.20 -26.25
CA GLN A 164 14.97 -25.59 -24.84
C GLN A 164 14.46 -27.01 -24.60
N ARG A 165 13.30 -27.36 -25.17
CA ARG A 165 12.71 -28.71 -25.04
C ARG A 165 13.56 -29.77 -25.71
N ASN A 166 14.27 -29.40 -26.78
CA ASN A 166 15.23 -30.26 -27.48
C ASN A 166 16.60 -30.34 -26.78
N GLY A 167 16.75 -29.77 -25.58
CA GLY A 167 17.98 -29.88 -24.78
C GLY A 167 19.09 -28.91 -25.17
N VAL A 168 18.81 -27.92 -26.03
CA VAL A 168 19.80 -26.88 -26.37
C VAL A 168 20.02 -25.99 -25.15
N SER A 169 21.28 -25.85 -24.72
CA SER A 169 21.62 -24.95 -23.62
C SER A 169 21.35 -23.49 -23.99
N ARG A 170 21.09 -22.66 -22.97
CA ARG A 170 20.86 -21.23 -23.15
C ARG A 170 22.05 -20.56 -23.84
N GLU A 171 23.26 -20.93 -23.45
CA GLU A 171 24.51 -20.38 -23.98
C GLU A 171 24.68 -20.75 -25.45
N GLN A 172 24.37 -22.00 -25.83
CA GLN A 172 24.42 -22.42 -27.22
C GLN A 172 23.37 -21.70 -28.08
N MET A 173 22.15 -21.52 -27.57
CA MET A 173 21.11 -20.75 -28.24
C MET A 173 21.57 -19.30 -28.47
N GLN A 174 22.09 -18.63 -27.45
CA GLN A 174 22.59 -17.26 -27.57
C GLN A 174 23.74 -17.15 -28.58
N LYS A 175 24.68 -18.10 -28.57
CA LYS A 175 25.78 -18.17 -29.54
C LYS A 175 25.25 -18.35 -30.97
N ASN A 176 24.24 -19.18 -31.18
CA ASN A 176 23.63 -19.35 -32.51
C ASN A 176 23.03 -18.04 -33.02
N ILE A 177 22.39 -17.25 -32.14
CA ILE A 177 21.86 -15.92 -32.50
C ILE A 177 23.00 -14.97 -32.85
N ASP A 178 24.14 -15.03 -32.15
CA ASP A 178 25.30 -14.19 -32.45
C ASP A 178 25.90 -14.46 -33.84
N LEU A 179 25.75 -15.67 -34.36
CA LEU A 179 26.26 -16.08 -35.67
C LEU A 179 25.34 -15.72 -36.85
N VAL A 180 24.12 -15.24 -36.58
CA VAL A 180 23.19 -14.85 -37.65
C VAL A 180 23.67 -13.56 -38.33
N GLU A 181 23.89 -13.60 -39.64
CA GLU A 181 24.27 -12.43 -40.43
C GLU A 181 23.10 -11.47 -40.66
N GLY A 182 23.38 -10.21 -40.98
CA GLY A 182 22.36 -9.22 -41.36
C GLY A 182 21.56 -8.60 -40.21
N ILE A 183 21.84 -8.94 -38.94
CA ILE A 183 21.19 -8.33 -37.77
C ILE A 183 22.09 -7.25 -37.16
N ALA A 184 21.58 -6.02 -37.10
CA ALA A 184 22.25 -4.89 -36.45
C ALA A 184 22.51 -5.17 -34.94
N PRO A 185 23.62 -4.68 -34.35
CA PRO A 185 23.99 -5.00 -32.97
C PRO A 185 22.90 -4.72 -31.92
N GLY A 186 22.20 -3.58 -32.01
CA GLY A 186 21.13 -3.24 -31.06
C GLY A 186 19.93 -4.19 -31.14
N VAL A 187 19.50 -4.51 -32.36
CA VAL A 187 18.40 -5.46 -32.62
C VAL A 187 18.80 -6.87 -32.19
N ARG A 188 20.07 -7.27 -32.39
CA ARG A 188 20.60 -8.57 -31.96
C ARG A 188 20.47 -8.76 -30.45
N TYR A 189 20.80 -7.72 -29.66
CA TYR A 189 20.65 -7.78 -28.22
C TYR A 189 19.19 -8.00 -27.81
N GLN A 190 18.24 -7.24 -28.38
CA GLN A 190 16.81 -7.42 -28.12
C GLN A 190 16.32 -8.82 -28.52
N ILE A 191 16.76 -9.34 -29.67
CA ILE A 191 16.42 -10.71 -30.12
C ILE A 191 16.93 -11.78 -29.14
N LYS A 192 18.17 -11.63 -28.63
CA LYS A 192 18.71 -12.56 -27.62
C LYS A 192 17.88 -12.55 -26.35
N GLN A 193 17.40 -11.38 -25.93
CA GLN A 193 16.57 -11.24 -24.74
C GLN A 193 15.16 -11.83 -24.93
N VAL A 194 14.57 -11.68 -26.13
CA VAL A 194 13.32 -12.39 -26.51
C VAL A 194 13.53 -13.91 -26.44
N ALA A 195 14.60 -14.41 -27.07
CA ALA A 195 14.92 -15.83 -27.10
C ALA A 195 15.15 -16.37 -25.68
N GLU A 196 15.93 -15.69 -24.85
CA GLU A 196 16.19 -16.07 -23.46
C GLU A 196 14.91 -16.14 -22.64
N SER A 197 14.03 -15.14 -22.78
CA SER A 197 12.76 -15.11 -22.06
C SER A 197 11.89 -16.33 -22.42
N CYS A 198 11.77 -16.65 -23.71
CA CYS A 198 10.94 -17.77 -24.16
C CYS A 198 11.57 -19.15 -23.90
N TRP A 199 12.91 -19.25 -23.98
CA TRP A 199 13.66 -20.43 -23.54
C TRP A 199 13.39 -20.69 -22.05
N LYS A 200 13.48 -19.65 -21.22
CA LYS A 200 13.24 -19.73 -19.77
C LYS A 200 11.80 -20.13 -19.47
N MET A 201 10.81 -19.51 -20.13
CA MET A 201 9.40 -19.88 -20.01
C MET A 201 9.16 -21.36 -20.34
N SER A 202 9.78 -21.87 -21.42
CA SER A 202 9.70 -23.29 -21.77
C SER A 202 10.29 -24.19 -20.70
N LYS A 203 11.46 -23.83 -20.14
CA LYS A 203 12.09 -24.58 -19.04
C LYS A 203 11.17 -24.70 -17.82
N TYR A 204 10.36 -23.69 -17.54
CA TYR A 204 9.48 -23.63 -16.38
C TYR A 204 8.02 -24.01 -16.66
N GLY A 205 7.73 -24.63 -17.82
CA GLY A 205 6.46 -25.29 -18.08
C GLY A 205 5.49 -24.53 -18.99
N VAL A 206 5.94 -23.51 -19.72
CA VAL A 206 5.14 -22.82 -20.76
C VAL A 206 5.66 -23.24 -22.14
N PRO A 207 5.04 -24.21 -22.83
CA PRO A 207 5.55 -24.74 -24.09
C PRO A 207 5.60 -23.71 -25.21
N ASP A 208 4.62 -22.80 -25.26
CA ASP A 208 4.59 -21.71 -26.22
C ASP A 208 4.62 -20.36 -25.49
N GLY A 209 5.83 -19.79 -25.38
CA GLY A 209 6.04 -18.48 -24.77
C GLY A 209 5.33 -17.33 -25.51
N THR A 210 4.90 -17.53 -26.77
CA THR A 210 4.17 -16.48 -27.50
C THR A 210 2.78 -16.21 -26.93
N THR A 211 2.23 -17.16 -26.18
CA THR A 211 0.98 -16.98 -25.41
C THR A 211 1.10 -15.91 -24.31
N GLN A 212 2.33 -15.57 -23.92
CA GLN A 212 2.62 -14.56 -22.90
C GLN A 212 2.83 -13.16 -23.49
N ILE A 213 2.90 -13.03 -24.82
CA ILE A 213 3.01 -11.73 -25.50
C ILE A 213 1.64 -11.06 -25.44
N ARG A 214 1.59 -9.92 -24.76
CA ARG A 214 0.42 -9.05 -24.71
C ARG A 214 0.51 -8.11 -25.90
N SER A 215 -0.39 -8.28 -26.86
CA SER A 215 -0.46 -7.39 -28.01
C SER A 215 -0.72 -5.96 -27.54
N MET A 216 -0.17 -4.97 -28.24
CA MET A 216 -0.46 -3.55 -27.99
C MET A 216 -1.88 -3.13 -28.39
N TYR A 217 -2.65 -4.05 -28.99
CA TYR A 217 -4.00 -3.85 -29.50
C TYR A 217 -4.98 -4.80 -28.81
#